data_AF-A0A8H6SSN1-F1
#
_entry.id   AF-A0A8H6SSN1-F1
#
_cell.length_a   1.000
_cell.length_b   1.000
_cell.length_c   1.000
_cell.angle_alpha   90.00
_cell.angle_beta   90.00
_cell.angle_gamma   90.00
#
_symmetry.space_group_name_H-M   'P 1'
#
loop_
_entity.id
_entity.type
_entity.pdbx_description
1 polymer ?
#
loop_
_entity_poly.entity_id
_entity_poly.type
_entity_poly.pdbx_seq_one_letter_code
_entity_poly.pdbx_strand_id
1 'polypeptide(L)'
;MRFSFGLFIAAAFVAQDILAAPLGSINRREVPTKFLEKATAPSTLEITVEGHKFALKKSTSIQDGNNGIVYQDAEKDFAKTPLNAKGDLTTEAATTKAVHAVAGLLSGGQVKAFGTATNTGVGAETQWLITVAAQGSNLKSTKAFIAAKAAGKTECEALTKKASELAVAKAKAVFEATTTGGKGINHNDLNAGNIFYDDEVTKVETLIDWGSARKVASFPTTIANGQAAHAFNGFC
;
A
#
# COMPACT_ATOMS: atom_id res chain seq x y z
N MET A 1 -73.46 -17.98 -39.00
CA MET A 1 -74.27 -18.24 -37.80
C MET A 1 -73.36 -18.10 -36.59
N ARG A 2 -73.74 -17.27 -35.61
CA ARG A 2 -73.11 -17.20 -34.28
C ARG A 2 -73.57 -18.39 -33.46
N PHE A 3 -72.72 -18.97 -32.61
CA PHE A 3 -73.01 -19.26 -31.20
C PHE A 3 -71.72 -19.59 -30.44
N SER A 4 -71.67 -19.13 -29.20
CA SER A 4 -70.54 -19.08 -28.28
C SER A 4 -70.62 -20.16 -27.18
N PHE A 5 -69.54 -20.24 -26.40
CA PHE A 5 -69.37 -20.76 -25.02
C PHE A 5 -69.08 -22.24 -24.78
N GLY A 6 -68.07 -22.49 -23.94
CA GLY A 6 -67.90 -23.76 -23.23
C GLY A 6 -66.49 -24.06 -22.71
N LEU A 7 -66.01 -23.30 -21.72
CA LEU A 7 -64.83 -23.56 -20.91
C LEU A 7 -64.98 -24.88 -20.12
N PHE A 8 -63.98 -25.76 -20.12
CA PHE A 8 -63.66 -26.60 -18.94
C PHE A 8 -62.16 -26.91 -18.88
N ILE A 9 -61.54 -26.39 -17.83
CA ILE A 9 -60.18 -26.67 -17.36
C ILE A 9 -60.24 -27.98 -16.55
N ALA A 10 -59.34 -28.92 -16.84
CA ALA A 10 -59.01 -30.00 -15.91
C ALA A 10 -57.48 -30.16 -15.89
N ALA A 11 -56.89 -29.66 -14.81
CA ALA A 11 -55.49 -29.84 -14.47
C ALA A 11 -55.27 -31.25 -13.88
N ALA A 12 -54.20 -31.92 -14.31
CA ALA A 12 -53.62 -33.05 -13.61
C ALA A 12 -52.10 -32.88 -13.63
N PHE A 13 -51.57 -32.06 -12.72
CA PHE A 13 -50.16 -32.06 -12.38
C PHE A 13 -49.96 -32.97 -11.17
N VAL A 14 -49.08 -33.94 -11.36
CA VAL A 14 -48.62 -34.92 -10.39
C VAL A 14 -48.07 -34.21 -9.15
N ALA A 15 -48.64 -34.53 -8.00
CA ALA A 15 -48.08 -34.21 -6.70
C ALA A 15 -46.80 -35.02 -6.50
N GLN A 16 -45.67 -34.34 -6.33
CA GLN A 16 -44.54 -34.89 -5.58
C GLN A 16 -44.33 -34.01 -4.36
N ASP A 17 -44.75 -34.56 -3.22
CA ASP A 17 -44.38 -34.10 -1.89
C ASP A 17 -42.86 -34.15 -1.74
N ILE A 18 -42.21 -32.99 -1.83
CA ILE A 18 -40.91 -32.79 -1.21
C ILE A 18 -41.19 -31.96 0.05
N LEU A 19 -41.22 -32.67 1.18
CA LEU A 19 -41.22 -32.09 2.53
C LEU A 19 -40.16 -30.99 2.60
N ALA A 20 -40.63 -29.75 2.71
CA ALA A 20 -39.79 -28.60 3.01
C ALA A 20 -39.21 -28.80 4.42
N ALA A 21 -37.91 -29.13 4.48
CA ALA A 21 -37.15 -28.96 5.71
C ALA A 21 -37.22 -27.48 6.12
N PRO A 22 -37.40 -27.16 7.41
CA PRO A 22 -37.41 -25.77 7.85
C PRO A 22 -36.06 -25.16 7.48
N LEU A 23 -36.11 -24.08 6.70
CA LEU A 23 -34.98 -23.18 6.49
C LEU A 23 -34.59 -22.60 7.84
N GLY A 24 -33.76 -23.35 8.58
CA GLY A 24 -33.03 -22.82 9.71
C GLY A 24 -32.32 -21.57 9.22
N SER A 25 -32.44 -20.48 9.97
CA SER A 25 -31.77 -19.24 9.62
C SER A 25 -30.31 -19.56 9.37
N ILE A 26 -29.88 -19.43 8.11
CA ILE A 26 -28.46 -19.37 7.81
C ILE A 26 -28.06 -18.06 8.46
N ASN A 27 -27.52 -18.14 9.68
CA ASN A 27 -26.59 -17.15 10.17
C ASN A 27 -25.50 -17.07 9.11
N ARG A 28 -25.66 -16.19 8.12
CA ARG A 28 -24.56 -15.70 7.31
C ARG A 28 -23.64 -15.03 8.32
N ARG A 29 -22.75 -15.81 8.93
CA ARG A 29 -21.47 -15.26 9.36
C ARG A 29 -20.93 -14.58 8.12
N GLU A 30 -20.87 -13.25 8.15
CA GLU A 30 -20.16 -12.47 7.15
C GLU A 30 -18.82 -13.18 6.93
N VAL A 31 -18.59 -13.64 5.70
CA VAL A 31 -17.28 -14.15 5.32
C VAL A 31 -16.32 -13.00 5.62
N PRO A 32 -15.34 -13.17 6.53
CA PRO A 32 -14.53 -12.05 6.99
C PRO A 32 -13.87 -11.42 5.78
N THR A 33 -14.18 -10.15 5.52
CA THR A 33 -13.88 -9.48 4.26
C THR A 33 -12.40 -9.13 4.10
N LYS A 34 -11.55 -9.27 5.12
CA LYS A 34 -10.13 -8.86 5.08
C LYS A 34 -9.29 -9.65 6.09
N PHE A 35 -7.97 -9.49 6.04
CA PHE A 35 -7.09 -9.90 7.15
C PHE A 35 -7.42 -9.07 8.40
N LEU A 36 -7.99 -9.73 9.41
CA LEU A 36 -8.32 -9.10 10.69
C LEU A 36 -7.07 -8.92 11.56
N GLU A 37 -6.07 -9.79 11.40
CA GLU A 37 -4.84 -9.78 12.16
C GLU A 37 -3.63 -10.15 11.28
N LYS A 38 -2.44 -9.66 11.63
CA LYS A 38 -1.20 -10.01 10.91
C LYS A 38 -0.84 -11.48 11.03
N ALA A 39 -1.10 -12.08 12.19
CA ALA A 39 -0.73 -13.46 12.49
C ALA A 39 -1.51 -14.47 11.63
N THR A 40 -2.72 -14.12 11.24
CA THR A 40 -3.61 -14.97 10.44
C THR A 40 -3.45 -14.76 8.93
N ALA A 41 -2.63 -13.78 8.52
CA ALA A 41 -2.31 -13.54 7.13
C ALA A 41 -1.34 -14.60 6.59
N PRO A 42 -1.65 -15.26 5.45
CA PRO A 42 -0.79 -16.27 4.84
C PRO A 42 0.63 -15.76 4.56
N SER A 43 1.61 -16.67 4.61
CA SER A 43 2.99 -16.35 4.25
C SER A 43 3.18 -16.11 2.74
N THR A 44 2.29 -16.66 1.92
CA THR A 44 2.24 -16.50 0.47
C THR A 44 0.81 -16.37 -0.03
N LEU A 45 0.60 -15.64 -1.13
CA LEU A 45 -0.71 -15.41 -1.72
C LEU A 45 -0.64 -15.21 -3.22
N GLU A 46 -1.69 -15.62 -3.92
CA GLU A 46 -1.90 -15.25 -5.32
C GLU A 46 -3.13 -14.36 -5.42
N ILE A 47 -2.96 -13.18 -6.02
CA ILE A 47 -4.03 -12.21 -6.22
C ILE A 47 -4.05 -11.74 -7.67
N THR A 48 -5.23 -11.29 -8.13
CA THR A 48 -5.37 -10.59 -9.40
C THR A 48 -6.00 -9.22 -9.15
N VAL A 49 -5.28 -8.14 -9.47
CA VAL A 49 -5.74 -6.75 -9.28
C VAL A 49 -5.62 -6.03 -10.63
N GLU A 50 -6.70 -5.41 -11.09
CA GLU A 50 -6.74 -4.71 -12.40
C GLU A 50 -6.26 -5.58 -13.58
N GLY A 51 -6.49 -6.90 -13.51
CA GLY A 51 -6.06 -7.87 -14.53
C GLY A 51 -4.60 -8.33 -14.41
N HIS A 52 -3.81 -7.75 -13.51
CA HIS A 52 -2.45 -8.17 -13.20
C HIS A 52 -2.44 -9.27 -12.14
N LYS A 53 -1.72 -10.36 -12.42
CA LYS A 53 -1.53 -11.47 -11.46
C LYS A 53 -0.25 -11.24 -10.66
N PHE A 54 -0.33 -11.41 -9.35
CA PHE A 54 0.81 -11.28 -8.44
C PHE A 54 0.96 -12.53 -7.59
N ALA A 55 2.16 -13.07 -7.57
CA ALA A 55 2.58 -14.12 -6.64
C ALA A 55 3.33 -13.46 -5.48
N LEU A 56 2.64 -13.31 -4.36
CA LEU A 56 3.04 -12.52 -3.21
C LEU A 56 3.66 -13.39 -2.11
N LYS A 57 4.74 -12.91 -1.52
CA LYS A 57 5.34 -13.45 -0.30
C LYS A 57 5.34 -12.37 0.76
N LYS A 58 4.91 -12.70 1.98
CA LYS A 58 4.85 -11.75 3.08
C LYS A 58 6.24 -11.19 3.36
N SER A 59 6.34 -9.86 3.44
CA SER A 59 7.61 -9.20 3.70
C SER A 59 8.05 -9.49 5.13
N THR A 60 9.30 -9.93 5.30
CA THR A 60 9.92 -10.15 6.62
C THR A 60 10.95 -9.09 6.96
N SER A 61 11.29 -8.23 5.99
CA SER A 61 12.34 -7.20 6.08
C SER A 61 11.79 -5.83 6.50
N ILE A 62 10.47 -5.64 6.42
CA ILE A 62 9.78 -4.44 6.86
C ILE A 62 9.02 -4.85 8.13
N GLN A 63 9.27 -4.17 9.25
CA GLN A 63 8.36 -4.30 10.39
C GLN A 63 7.00 -3.80 9.92
N ASP A 64 6.04 -4.71 9.75
CA ASP A 64 4.67 -4.34 9.38
C ASP A 64 4.20 -3.24 10.35
N GLY A 65 3.79 -2.08 9.82
CA GLY A 65 3.12 -1.04 10.63
C GLY A 65 1.78 -1.54 11.17
N ASN A 66 1.16 -0.83 12.11
CA ASN A 66 -0.10 -1.29 12.74
C ASN A 66 -1.31 -1.32 11.79
N ASN A 67 -1.18 -0.78 10.57
CA ASN A 67 -2.33 -0.45 9.70
C ASN A 67 -2.42 -1.31 8.42
N GLY A 68 -1.44 -2.17 8.14
CA GLY A 68 -1.45 -3.02 6.94
C GLY A 68 -0.50 -4.20 7.03
N ILE A 69 -0.64 -5.12 6.07
CA ILE A 69 0.31 -6.20 5.82
C ILE A 69 1.00 -5.88 4.50
N VAL A 70 2.32 -6.03 4.47
CA VAL A 70 3.11 -5.82 3.25
C VAL A 70 3.61 -7.17 2.74
N TYR A 71 3.39 -7.41 1.46
CA TYR A 71 3.97 -8.51 0.70
C TYR A 71 4.92 -7.96 -0.36
N GLN A 72 5.73 -8.85 -0.93
CA GLN A 72 6.52 -8.58 -2.12
C GLN A 72 6.35 -9.69 -3.14
N ASP A 73 6.46 -9.35 -4.42
CA ASP A 73 6.57 -10.32 -5.50
C ASP A 73 8.04 -10.62 -5.86
N ALA A 74 8.25 -11.40 -6.93
CA ALA A 74 9.58 -11.74 -7.43
C ALA A 74 10.35 -10.52 -7.97
N GLU A 75 9.65 -9.50 -8.45
CA GLU A 75 10.21 -8.24 -8.96
C GLU A 75 10.55 -7.26 -7.83
N LYS A 76 10.23 -7.62 -6.57
CA LYS A 76 10.36 -6.79 -5.36
C LYS A 76 9.37 -5.65 -5.28
N ASP A 77 8.31 -5.69 -6.08
CA ASP A 77 7.19 -4.78 -5.95
C ASP A 77 6.51 -5.00 -4.62
N PHE A 78 6.11 -3.91 -3.97
CA PHE A 78 5.42 -3.97 -2.69
C PHE A 78 3.92 -4.08 -2.91
N ALA A 79 3.28 -4.99 -2.19
CA ALA A 79 1.84 -5.16 -2.18
C ALA A 79 1.31 -4.93 -0.77
N LYS A 80 0.60 -3.81 -0.58
CA LYS A 80 0.03 -3.42 0.71
C LYS A 80 -1.46 -3.73 0.72
N THR A 81 -1.92 -4.35 1.81
CA THR A 81 -3.33 -4.56 2.12
C THR A 81 -3.63 -3.99 3.50
N PRO A 82 -4.79 -3.36 3.74
CA PRO A 82 -5.14 -2.86 5.06
C PRO A 82 -5.35 -3.99 6.07
N LEU A 83 -5.00 -3.72 7.32
CA LEU A 83 -5.43 -4.51 8.47
C LEU A 83 -6.76 -3.96 8.96
N ASN A 84 -7.75 -4.80 9.21
CA ASN A 84 -9.12 -4.49 9.65
C ASN A 84 -10.13 -4.09 8.54
N ALA A 85 -11.41 -4.36 8.85
CA ALA A 85 -12.55 -4.16 7.94
C ALA A 85 -12.71 -2.69 7.47
N LYS A 86 -12.31 -1.72 8.30
CA LYS A 86 -12.43 -0.27 8.05
C LYS A 86 -11.22 0.34 7.35
N GLY A 87 -10.13 -0.42 7.18
CA GLY A 87 -8.94 0.10 6.50
C GLY A 87 -9.20 0.37 5.03
N ASP A 88 -8.77 1.54 4.58
CA ASP A 88 -8.96 2.08 3.24
C ASP A 88 -7.65 2.73 2.75
N LEU A 89 -7.15 2.22 1.63
CA LEU A 89 -5.95 2.66 0.93
C LEU A 89 -6.26 3.63 -0.22
N THR A 90 -7.52 4.00 -0.46
CA THR A 90 -7.93 4.87 -1.59
C THR A 90 -7.18 6.20 -1.58
N THR A 91 -7.04 6.83 -0.42
CA THR A 91 -6.33 8.12 -0.30
C THR A 91 -4.84 7.94 -0.52
N GLU A 92 -4.24 6.87 0.01
CA GLU A 92 -2.83 6.55 -0.19
C GLU A 92 -2.53 6.24 -1.66
N ALA A 93 -3.37 5.44 -2.31
CA ALA A 93 -3.25 5.11 -3.72
C ALA A 93 -3.39 6.35 -4.61
N ALA A 94 -4.38 7.21 -4.35
CA ALA A 94 -4.55 8.46 -5.08
C ALA A 94 -3.34 9.40 -4.89
N THR A 95 -2.80 9.49 -3.67
CA THR A 95 -1.61 10.30 -3.39
C THR A 95 -0.37 9.75 -4.07
N THR A 96 -0.17 8.43 -4.01
CA THR A 96 0.95 7.75 -4.66
C THR A 96 0.87 7.93 -6.18
N LYS A 97 -0.34 7.84 -6.78
CA LYS A 97 -0.58 8.15 -8.20
C LYS A 97 -0.26 9.61 -8.53
N ALA A 98 -0.61 10.57 -7.65
CA ALA A 98 -0.33 11.98 -7.87
C ALA A 98 1.18 12.29 -7.79
N VAL A 99 1.90 11.69 -6.85
CA VAL A 99 3.37 11.79 -6.76
C VAL A 99 4.03 11.11 -7.97
N HIS A 100 3.52 9.95 -8.37
CA HIS A 100 3.96 9.21 -9.55
C HIS A 100 3.89 10.05 -10.84
N ALA A 101 2.84 10.85 -11.00
CA ALA A 101 2.61 11.66 -12.19
C ALA A 101 3.61 12.82 -12.34
N VAL A 102 4.43 13.10 -11.32
CA VAL A 102 5.44 14.15 -11.38
C VAL A 102 6.67 13.63 -12.15
N ALA A 103 6.71 13.96 -13.44
CA ALA A 103 7.80 13.58 -14.35
C ALA A 103 9.19 14.01 -13.81
N GLY A 104 10.18 13.13 -13.96
CA GLY A 104 11.59 13.42 -13.63
C GLY A 104 12.00 13.20 -12.17
N LEU A 105 11.07 12.93 -11.26
CA LEU A 105 11.39 12.63 -9.85
C LEU A 105 11.50 11.14 -9.54
N LEU A 106 10.83 10.28 -10.32
CA LEU A 106 10.78 8.82 -10.17
C LEU A 106 10.63 8.17 -11.56
N SER A 107 11.68 7.53 -12.08
CA SER A 107 11.60 6.83 -13.37
C SER A 107 10.83 5.51 -13.21
N GLY A 108 9.87 5.22 -14.11
CA GLY A 108 9.10 3.96 -14.12
C GLY A 108 7.86 3.91 -13.22
N GLY A 109 7.72 4.90 -12.35
CA GLY A 109 6.51 5.15 -11.59
C GLY A 109 6.46 4.57 -10.19
N GLN A 110 5.32 4.71 -9.49
CA GLN A 110 5.17 4.15 -8.14
C GLN A 110 3.95 3.25 -7.96
N VAL A 111 2.86 3.40 -8.73
CA VAL A 111 1.71 2.48 -8.62
C VAL A 111 1.68 1.56 -9.83
N LYS A 112 1.71 0.25 -9.59
CA LYS A 112 1.56 -0.78 -10.62
C LYS A 112 0.10 -1.22 -10.76
N ALA A 113 -0.62 -1.36 -9.64
CA ALA A 113 -2.04 -1.67 -9.63
C ALA A 113 -2.71 -1.19 -8.33
N PHE A 114 -4.00 -0.87 -8.39
CA PHE A 114 -4.82 -0.59 -7.21
C PHE A 114 -6.26 -1.05 -7.39
N GLY A 115 -6.79 -1.86 -6.47
CA GLY A 115 -8.16 -2.35 -6.55
C GLY A 115 -8.48 -3.40 -5.51
N THR A 116 -9.64 -4.04 -5.62
CA THR A 116 -10.01 -5.20 -4.80
C THR A 116 -9.63 -6.50 -5.50
N ALA A 117 -9.20 -7.49 -4.72
CA ALA A 117 -8.98 -8.85 -5.20
C ALA A 117 -9.51 -9.86 -4.19
N THR A 118 -10.06 -10.96 -4.71
CA THR A 118 -10.32 -12.14 -3.89
C THR A 118 -8.99 -12.82 -3.56
N ASN A 119 -8.72 -12.99 -2.28
CA ASN A 119 -7.51 -13.65 -1.79
C ASN A 119 -7.63 -15.17 -1.96
N THR A 120 -6.90 -15.75 -2.91
CA THR A 120 -6.88 -17.20 -3.15
C THR A 120 -6.45 -17.92 -1.86
N GLY A 121 -7.22 -18.91 -1.42
CA GLY A 121 -6.98 -19.64 -0.16
C GLY A 121 -7.55 -19.00 1.11
N VAL A 122 -8.05 -17.77 1.04
CA VAL A 122 -8.72 -17.06 2.17
C VAL A 122 -10.19 -16.75 1.84
N GLY A 123 -10.53 -16.57 0.56
CA GLY A 123 -11.91 -16.38 0.08
C GLY A 123 -12.51 -14.98 0.36
N ALA A 124 -11.68 -14.04 0.82
CA ALA A 124 -12.08 -12.70 1.19
C ALA A 124 -11.67 -11.66 0.13
N GLU A 125 -12.55 -10.71 -0.19
CA GLU A 125 -12.24 -9.58 -1.07
C GLU A 125 -11.56 -8.45 -0.31
N THR A 126 -10.28 -8.21 -0.60
CA THR A 126 -9.50 -7.17 0.08
C THR A 126 -8.96 -6.15 -0.91
N GLN A 127 -8.79 -4.91 -0.46
CA GLN A 127 -8.16 -3.85 -1.24
C GLN A 127 -6.64 -3.99 -1.23
N TRP A 128 -6.03 -3.76 -2.38
CA TRP A 128 -4.61 -3.89 -2.60
C TRP A 128 -4.07 -2.64 -3.27
N LEU A 129 -2.96 -2.12 -2.73
CA LEU A 129 -2.10 -1.14 -3.38
C LEU A 129 -0.79 -1.83 -3.74
N ILE A 130 -0.55 -1.98 -5.04
CA ILE A 130 0.69 -2.55 -5.59
C ILE A 130 1.55 -1.41 -6.10
N THR A 131 2.74 -1.28 -5.54
CA THR A 131 3.73 -0.30 -5.93
C THR A 131 4.96 -0.95 -6.50
N VAL A 132 5.57 -0.36 -7.53
CA VAL A 132 6.81 -0.90 -8.08
C VAL A 132 7.92 -0.87 -7.03
N ALA A 133 8.93 -1.72 -7.21
CA ALA A 133 10.11 -1.76 -6.37
C ALA A 133 10.75 -0.36 -6.23
N ALA A 134 11.06 0.02 -4.99
CA ALA A 134 11.77 1.26 -4.72
C ALA A 134 13.18 1.20 -5.32
N GLN A 135 13.60 2.25 -6.02
CA GLN A 135 14.99 2.40 -6.44
C GLN A 135 15.85 2.82 -5.26
N GLY A 136 17.09 2.31 -5.22
CA GLY A 136 18.03 2.56 -4.14
C GLY A 136 17.85 1.62 -2.95
N SER A 137 18.46 1.99 -1.82
CA SER A 137 18.43 1.21 -0.57
C SER A 137 18.17 2.10 0.63
N ASN A 138 17.63 1.52 1.71
CA ASN A 138 17.59 2.21 2.99
C ASN A 138 19.00 2.60 3.46
N LEU A 139 19.12 3.64 4.28
CA LEU A 139 20.42 4.20 4.67
C LEU A 139 21.37 3.16 5.26
N LYS A 140 20.89 2.22 6.09
CA LYS A 140 21.74 1.22 6.75
C LYS A 140 22.41 0.24 5.78
N SER A 141 21.85 0.11 4.57
CA SER A 141 22.33 -0.84 3.56
C SER A 141 23.21 -0.18 2.50
N THR A 142 23.40 1.15 2.53
CA THR A 142 24.23 1.84 1.55
C THR A 142 25.72 1.65 1.84
N LYS A 143 26.54 1.66 0.78
CA LYS A 143 28.00 1.54 0.89
C LYS A 143 28.58 2.68 1.72
N ALA A 144 28.14 3.92 1.47
CA ALA A 144 28.62 5.08 2.20
C ALA A 144 28.32 5.00 3.71
N PHE A 145 27.15 4.48 4.11
CA PHE A 145 26.82 4.34 5.54
C PHE A 145 27.66 3.26 6.21
N ILE A 146 27.84 2.11 5.56
CA ILE A 146 28.70 1.05 6.08
C ILE A 146 30.14 1.57 6.27
N ALA A 147 30.66 2.30 5.28
CA ALA A 147 32.00 2.90 5.35
C ALA A 147 32.10 3.97 6.45
N ALA A 148 31.16 4.91 6.52
CA ALA A 148 31.15 5.96 7.54
C ALA A 148 31.04 5.39 8.95
N LYS A 149 30.21 4.35 9.15
CA LYS A 149 30.07 3.65 10.43
C LYS A 149 31.36 2.93 10.85
N ALA A 150 32.09 2.35 9.90
CA ALA A 150 33.40 1.74 10.16
C ALA A 150 34.49 2.78 10.46
N ALA A 151 34.39 3.98 9.87
CA ALA A 151 35.36 5.06 10.08
C ALA A 151 35.23 5.73 11.46
N GLY A 152 34.03 5.78 12.03
CA GLY A 152 33.82 6.26 13.39
C GLY A 152 32.53 7.03 13.58
N LYS A 153 32.30 7.46 14.83
CA LYS A 153 31.08 8.20 15.21
C LYS A 153 30.93 9.51 14.44
N THR A 154 32.00 10.27 14.30
CA THR A 154 31.99 11.59 13.63
C THR A 154 31.58 11.47 12.16
N GLU A 155 32.16 10.52 11.43
CA GLU A 155 31.87 10.26 10.03
C GLU A 155 30.45 9.74 9.84
N CYS A 156 30.02 8.83 10.72
CA CYS A 156 28.66 8.33 10.74
C CYS A 156 27.64 9.45 10.98
N GLU A 157 27.85 10.32 11.98
CA GLU A 157 26.97 11.45 12.28
C GLU A 157 26.94 12.49 11.14
N ALA A 158 28.08 12.74 10.50
CA ALA A 158 28.13 13.61 9.33
C ALA A 158 27.31 13.05 8.16
N LEU A 159 27.40 11.73 7.91
CA LEU A 159 26.64 11.09 6.85
C LEU A 159 25.13 11.04 7.16
N THR A 160 24.72 10.73 8.40
CA THR A 160 23.28 10.72 8.77
C THR A 160 22.67 12.11 8.71
N LYS A 161 23.44 13.16 9.04
CA LYS A 161 23.03 14.55 8.82
C LYS A 161 22.83 14.84 7.33
N LYS A 162 23.79 14.51 6.47
CA LYS A 162 23.67 14.66 5.00
C LYS A 162 22.46 13.89 4.46
N ALA A 163 22.24 12.67 4.92
CA ALA A 163 21.09 11.85 4.53
C ALA A 163 19.75 12.52 4.90
N SER A 164 19.68 13.14 6.09
CA SER A 164 18.51 13.91 6.54
C SER A 164 18.23 15.11 5.63
N GLU A 165 19.27 15.87 5.30
CA GLU A 165 19.18 17.05 4.43
C GLU A 165 18.69 16.65 3.02
N LEU A 166 19.22 15.56 2.46
CA LEU A 166 18.77 15.01 1.18
C LEU A 166 17.31 14.54 1.20
N ALA A 167 16.87 13.91 2.30
CA ALA A 167 15.47 13.49 2.46
C ALA A 167 14.51 14.68 2.47
N VAL A 168 14.84 15.72 3.22
CA VAL A 168 14.03 16.96 3.27
C VAL A 168 14.02 17.65 1.92
N ALA A 169 15.17 17.75 1.24
CA ALA A 169 15.27 18.34 -0.09
C ALA A 169 14.39 17.59 -1.12
N LYS A 170 14.42 16.25 -1.12
CA LYS A 170 13.56 15.45 -1.99
C LYS A 170 12.07 15.64 -1.66
N ALA A 171 11.71 15.62 -0.38
CA ALA A 171 10.33 15.82 0.06
C ALA A 171 9.81 17.22 -0.35
N LYS A 172 10.66 18.24 -0.24
CA LYS A 172 10.36 19.60 -0.70
C LYS A 172 10.16 19.66 -2.22
N ALA A 173 11.03 19.02 -2.99
CA ALA A 173 10.90 18.95 -4.45
C ALA A 173 9.57 18.28 -4.86
N VAL A 174 9.16 17.21 -4.18
CA VAL A 174 7.84 16.59 -4.40
C VAL A 174 6.72 17.55 -4.03
N PHE A 175 6.81 18.24 -2.89
CA PHE A 175 5.80 19.22 -2.47
C PHE A 175 5.61 20.31 -3.54
N GLU A 176 6.70 20.92 -3.99
CA GLU A 176 6.69 21.99 -5.00
C GLU A 176 6.09 21.49 -6.31
N ALA A 177 6.54 20.33 -6.78
CA ALA A 177 6.10 19.78 -8.06
C ALA A 177 4.65 19.25 -8.06
N THR A 178 4.10 18.96 -6.88
CA THR A 178 2.69 18.57 -6.71
C THR A 178 1.79 19.75 -6.31
N THR A 179 2.35 20.95 -6.17
CA THR A 179 1.58 22.13 -5.77
C THR A 179 0.64 22.56 -6.88
N THR A 180 -0.65 22.37 -6.64
CA THR A 180 -1.72 22.77 -7.55
C THR A 180 -2.82 23.45 -6.75
N GLY A 181 -3.33 24.59 -7.24
CA GLY A 181 -4.33 25.38 -6.53
C GLY A 181 -3.87 25.86 -5.14
N GLY A 182 -2.57 26.15 -4.99
CA GLY A 182 -1.99 26.65 -3.73
C GLY A 182 -1.78 25.60 -2.63
N LYS A 183 -1.91 24.30 -2.93
CA LYS A 183 -1.59 23.22 -1.98
C LYS A 183 -0.71 22.15 -2.65
N GLY A 184 0.38 21.78 -1.99
CA GLY A 184 1.28 20.69 -2.39
C GLY A 184 1.15 19.47 -1.48
N ILE A 185 1.65 18.32 -1.94
CA ILE A 185 1.65 17.06 -1.18
C ILE A 185 2.87 17.06 -0.25
N ASN A 186 2.62 17.08 1.06
CA ASN A 186 3.62 16.81 2.09
C ASN A 186 3.61 15.33 2.45
N HIS A 187 4.78 14.69 2.48
CA HIS A 187 4.93 13.27 2.83
C HIS A 187 4.46 12.95 4.26
N ASN A 188 4.76 13.85 5.21
CA ASN A 188 4.34 13.78 6.61
C ASN A 188 4.83 12.55 7.40
N ASP A 189 5.76 11.76 6.86
CA ASP A 189 6.31 10.55 7.49
C ASP A 189 7.70 10.20 6.95
N LEU A 190 8.62 11.16 7.05
CA LEU A 190 10.02 10.96 6.67
C LEU A 190 10.75 10.14 7.75
N ASN A 191 10.49 8.84 7.80
CA ASN A 191 11.21 7.89 8.63
C ASN A 191 12.20 7.04 7.80
N ALA A 192 13.16 6.38 8.45
CA ALA A 192 14.24 5.69 7.76
C ALA A 192 13.80 4.48 6.92
N GLY A 193 12.62 3.93 7.17
CA GLY A 193 12.03 2.85 6.37
C GLY A 193 11.43 3.34 5.04
N ASN A 194 11.13 4.64 4.94
CA ASN A 194 10.43 5.25 3.82
C ASN A 194 11.36 6.00 2.84
N ILE A 195 12.67 6.03 3.11
CA ILE A 195 13.64 6.81 2.36
C ILE A 195 14.72 5.90 1.76
N PHE A 196 14.86 5.95 0.45
CA PHE A 196 15.79 5.11 -0.31
C PHE A 196 16.80 5.98 -1.06
N TYR A 197 18.07 5.67 -0.85
CA TYR A 197 19.22 6.42 -1.36
C TYR A 197 19.96 5.61 -2.42
N ASP A 198 20.74 6.29 -3.24
CA ASP A 198 21.83 5.65 -3.96
C ASP A 198 22.92 5.14 -2.99
N ASP A 199 23.78 4.24 -3.48
CA ASP A 199 24.82 3.58 -2.66
C ASP A 199 25.78 4.57 -1.97
N GLU A 200 26.00 5.73 -2.59
CA GLU A 200 26.93 6.76 -2.13
C GLU A 200 26.25 7.89 -1.32
N VAL A 201 24.93 7.79 -1.09
CA VAL A 201 24.12 8.80 -0.37
C VAL A 201 24.37 10.19 -0.96
N THR A 202 24.30 10.29 -2.28
CA THR A 202 24.38 11.56 -3.04
C THR A 202 22.99 12.10 -3.39
N LYS A 203 21.99 11.22 -3.46
CA LYS A 203 20.59 11.58 -3.70
C LYS A 203 19.63 10.60 -3.04
N VAL A 204 18.39 11.06 -2.86
CA VAL A 204 17.26 10.18 -2.57
C VAL A 204 16.66 9.75 -3.91
N GLU A 205 16.80 8.46 -4.21
CA GLU A 205 16.19 7.84 -5.38
C GLU A 205 14.67 7.81 -5.21
N THR A 206 14.20 7.28 -4.07
CA THR A 206 12.78 7.03 -3.83
C THR A 206 12.33 7.44 -2.43
N LEU A 207 11.16 8.08 -2.34
CA LEU A 207 10.36 8.18 -1.12
C LEU A 207 9.12 7.29 -1.28
N ILE A 208 8.83 6.44 -0.30
CA ILE A 208 7.70 5.49 -0.34
C ILE A 208 6.75 5.68 0.85
N ASP A 209 5.62 4.96 0.83
CA ASP A 209 4.61 4.97 1.90
C ASP A 209 3.98 6.35 2.12
N TRP A 210 3.10 6.72 1.19
CA TRP A 210 2.38 7.98 1.20
C TRP A 210 1.09 7.94 2.06
N GLY A 211 0.91 6.93 2.91
CA GLY A 211 -0.32 6.77 3.72
C GLY A 211 -0.55 7.92 4.70
N SER A 212 0.54 8.53 5.18
CA SER A 212 0.50 9.67 6.10
C SER A 212 0.42 11.02 5.39
N ALA A 213 0.57 11.06 4.07
CA ALA A 213 0.72 12.28 3.31
C ALA A 213 -0.52 13.17 3.36
N ARG A 214 -0.32 14.48 3.24
CA ARG A 214 -1.38 15.50 3.34
C ARG A 214 -1.15 16.61 2.32
N LYS A 215 -2.24 17.13 1.74
CA LYS A 215 -2.19 18.36 0.95
C LYS A 215 -2.19 19.57 1.88
N VAL A 216 -1.15 20.40 1.82
CA VAL A 216 -0.96 21.57 2.69
C VAL A 216 -0.55 22.80 1.88
N ALA A 217 -0.82 24.00 2.42
CA ALA A 217 -0.58 25.26 1.71
C ALA A 217 0.90 25.68 1.67
N SER A 218 1.72 25.17 2.58
CA SER A 218 3.15 25.47 2.67
C SER A 218 3.92 24.23 3.09
N PHE A 219 5.16 24.11 2.62
CA PHE A 219 6.04 23.02 3.04
C PHE A 219 6.39 23.18 4.53
N PRO A 220 6.07 22.20 5.39
CA PRO A 220 6.29 22.32 6.82
C PRO A 220 7.76 22.01 7.18
N THR A 221 8.67 22.90 6.80
CA THR A 221 10.13 22.72 6.90
C THR A 221 10.59 22.23 8.28
N THR A 222 10.10 22.83 9.37
CA THR A 222 10.49 22.44 10.74
C THR A 222 10.08 21.01 11.06
N ILE A 223 8.88 20.60 10.65
CA ILE A 223 8.38 19.24 10.88
C ILE A 223 9.19 18.24 10.04
N ALA A 224 9.42 18.54 8.76
CA ALA A 224 10.20 17.68 7.87
C ALA A 224 11.63 17.49 8.38
N ASN A 225 12.29 18.57 8.83
CA ASN A 225 13.62 18.50 9.44
C ASN A 225 13.61 17.65 10.72
N GLY A 226 12.62 17.84 11.59
CA GLY A 226 12.49 17.06 12.82
C GLY A 226 12.28 15.57 12.56
N GLN A 227 11.43 15.22 11.58
CA GLN A 227 11.19 13.84 11.17
C GLN A 227 12.46 13.20 10.59
N ALA A 228 13.11 13.85 9.62
CA ALA A 228 14.30 13.31 8.97
C ALA A 228 15.47 13.17 9.96
N ALA A 229 15.68 14.13 10.87
CA ALA A 229 16.71 14.03 11.90
C ALA A 229 16.41 12.90 12.90
N HIS A 230 15.15 12.73 13.31
CA HIS A 230 14.74 11.65 14.20
C HIS A 230 14.86 10.27 13.53
N ALA A 231 14.61 10.18 12.22
CA ALA A 231 14.65 8.95 11.45
C ALA A 231 15.97 8.16 11.60
N PHE A 232 17.09 8.87 11.73
CA PHE A 232 18.42 8.28 11.80
C PHE A 232 19.05 8.34 13.21
N ASN A 233 18.26 8.73 14.22
CA ASN A 233 18.72 8.75 15.60
C ASN A 233 19.13 7.34 16.04
N GLY A 234 20.32 7.22 16.66
CA GLY A 234 20.88 5.94 17.12
C GLY A 234 21.38 5.00 16.01
N PHE A 235 21.58 5.49 14.79
CA PHE A 235 22.22 4.70 13.72
C PHE A 235 23.75 4.64 13.91
N CYS A 236 24.27 5.71 14.48
CA CYS A 236 25.58 5.89 15.08
C CYS A 236 25.39 5.85 16.61
#